data_AF-A0A7Y3DF03-F1
#
_entry.id   AF-A0A7Y3DF03-F1
#
_cell.length_a   1.000
_cell.length_b   1.000
_cell.length_c   1.000
_cell.angle_alpha   90.00
_cell.angle_beta   90.00
_cell.angle_gamma   90.00
#
_symmetry.space_group_name_H-M   'P 1'
#
loop_
_entity.id
_entity.type
_entity.pdbx_description
1 polymer ?
#
loop_
_entity_poly.entity_id
_entity_poly.type
_entity_poly.pdbx_seq_one_letter_code
_entity_poly.pdbx_strand_id
1 'polypeptide(L)'
;MPVVIEQTPNPNALKFTVGQDVGGPTTVVAGQESDDPTAQALVELPGVTSVFMTADFVTLTRSPDGDWAAIADSAKQILEERFG
;
A
#
# COMPACT_ATOMS: atom_id res chain seq x y z
N MET A 1 10.93 10.03 6.43
CA MET A 1 12.01 9.20 5.80
C MET A 1 11.56 8.82 4.39
N PRO A 2 12.43 8.53 3.42
CA PRO A 2 11.96 8.11 2.09
C PRO A 2 11.28 6.74 2.19
N VAL A 3 10.14 6.58 1.51
CA VAL A 3 9.45 5.30 1.40
C VAL A 3 10.32 4.31 0.61
N VAL A 4 10.61 3.16 1.20
CA VAL A 4 11.42 2.11 0.58
C VAL A 4 10.51 1.04 -0.01
N ILE A 5 10.69 0.74 -1.29
CA ILE A 5 9.92 -0.28 -1.99
C ILE A 5 10.75 -1.57 -2.04
N GLU A 6 10.23 -2.64 -1.45
CA GLU A 6 10.82 -3.96 -1.45
C GLU A 6 9.93 -4.94 -2.23
N GLN A 7 10.56 -5.69 -3.12
CA GLN A 7 9.88 -6.77 -3.83
C GLN A 7 9.66 -7.95 -2.89
N THR A 8 8.43 -8.47 -2.89
CA THR A 8 8.12 -9.72 -2.20
C THR A 8 8.33 -10.90 -3.15
N PRO A 9 8.48 -12.14 -2.67
CA PRO A 9 8.50 -13.32 -3.55
C PRO A 9 7.20 -13.50 -4.35
N ASN A 10 6.12 -12.78 -4.00
CA ASN A 10 4.91 -12.72 -4.80
C ASN A 10 5.04 -11.59 -5.85
N PRO A 11 5.05 -11.88 -7.16
CA PRO A 11 5.19 -10.86 -8.22
C PRO A 11 4.02 -9.88 -8.26
N ASN A 12 2.90 -10.24 -7.62
CA ASN A 12 1.72 -9.39 -7.52
C ASN A 12 1.70 -8.54 -6.25
N ALA A 13 2.72 -8.64 -5.37
CA ALA A 13 2.78 -7.86 -4.14
C ALA A 13 4.09 -7.09 -3.97
N LEU A 14 3.98 -5.82 -3.58
CA LEU A 14 5.10 -4.96 -3.22
C LEU A 14 4.94 -4.48 -1.79
N LYS A 15 6.06 -4.45 -1.06
CA LYS A 15 6.12 -3.91 0.30
C LYS A 15 6.69 -2.50 0.24
N PHE A 16 6.07 -1.57 0.96
CA PHE A 16 6.42 -0.17 1.09
C PHE A 16 6.72 0.10 2.56
N THR A 17 7.98 0.26 2.91
CA THR A 17 8.41 0.59 4.26
C THR A 17 8.52 2.10 4.39
N VAL A 18 7.72 2.69 5.26
CA VAL A 18 7.73 4.15 5.52
C VAL A 18 8.65 4.52 6.69
N GLY A 19 8.99 3.54 7.54
CA GLY A 19 9.88 3.72 8.70
C GLY A 19 9.22 4.46 9.86
N GLN A 20 7.89 4.55 9.85
CA GLN A 20 7.07 5.22 10.85
C GLN A 20 5.86 4.34 11.18
N ASP A 21 5.34 4.46 12.40
CA ASP A 21 4.21 3.62 12.83
C ASP A 21 2.96 3.92 12.00
N VAL A 22 2.57 2.98 11.13
CA VAL A 22 1.36 3.04 10.29
C VAL A 22 0.13 2.46 11.00
N GLY A 23 0.29 1.98 12.24
CA GLY A 23 -0.73 1.21 12.92
C GLY A 23 -0.93 -0.20 12.34
N GLY A 24 -1.95 -0.91 12.82
CA GLY A 24 -2.30 -2.26 12.37
C GLY A 24 -1.78 -3.39 13.28
N PRO A 25 -1.99 -4.67 12.92
CA PRO A 25 -2.23 -5.19 11.57
C PRO A 25 -3.65 -4.96 11.03
N THR A 26 -3.74 -4.29 9.88
CA THR A 26 -4.99 -4.03 9.16
C THR A 26 -4.87 -4.57 7.73
N THR A 27 -5.89 -5.30 7.27
CA THR A 27 -5.99 -5.76 5.88
C THR A 27 -7.24 -5.17 5.26
N VAL A 28 -7.09 -4.52 4.12
CA VAL A 28 -8.19 -3.95 3.35
C VAL A 28 -8.18 -4.59 1.98
N VAL A 29 -9.36 -4.97 1.50
CA VAL A 29 -9.54 -5.58 0.18
C VAL A 29 -10.37 -4.63 -0.68
N ALA A 30 -10.10 -4.58 -1.97
CA ALA A 30 -10.85 -3.74 -2.89
C ALA A 30 -12.35 -4.04 -2.78
N GLY A 31 -13.15 -3.01 -2.50
CA GLY A 31 -14.59 -3.12 -2.24
C GLY A 31 -14.97 -3.33 -0.77
N GLN A 32 -14.02 -3.34 0.17
CA GLN A 32 -14.30 -3.24 1.60
C GLN A 32 -13.99 -1.84 2.11
N GLU A 33 -14.82 -1.36 3.05
CA GLU A 33 -14.55 -0.14 3.80
C GLU A 33 -13.46 -0.39 4.84
N SER A 34 -12.59 0.60 5.05
CA SER A 34 -11.56 0.57 6.09
C SER A 34 -11.71 1.79 6.99
N ASP A 35 -11.55 1.60 8.29
CA ASP A 35 -11.42 2.70 9.24
C ASP A 35 -10.15 3.52 9.05
N ASP A 36 -9.17 2.99 8.30
CA ASP A 36 -7.93 3.71 8.00
C ASP A 36 -8.02 4.43 6.64
N PRO A 37 -7.99 5.77 6.63
CA PRO A 37 -8.14 6.55 5.41
C PRO A 37 -6.99 6.33 4.43
N THR A 38 -5.79 5.99 4.91
CA THR A 38 -4.64 5.70 4.06
C THR A 38 -4.79 4.33 3.41
N ALA A 39 -5.22 3.33 4.17
CA ALA A 39 -5.50 2.00 3.60
C ALA A 39 -6.62 2.06 2.56
N GLN A 40 -7.67 2.84 2.82
CA GLN A 40 -8.77 3.04 1.90
C GLN A 40 -8.30 3.73 0.61
N ALA A 41 -7.56 4.85 0.70
CA ALA A 41 -7.04 5.54 -0.47
C ALA A 41 -6.13 4.64 -1.34
N LEU A 42 -5.33 3.77 -0.69
CA LEU A 42 -4.44 2.84 -1.37
C LEU A 42 -5.22 1.70 -2.06
N VAL A 43 -6.29 1.18 -1.43
CA VAL A 43 -7.07 0.07 -2.00
C VAL A 43 -7.97 0.54 -3.15
N GLU A 44 -8.36 1.82 -3.14
CA GLU A 44 -9.12 2.46 -4.21
C GLU A 44 -8.27 2.74 -5.46
N LEU A 45 -6.95 2.54 -5.40
CA LEU A 45 -6.08 2.71 -6.56
C LEU A 45 -6.43 1.71 -7.66
N PRO A 46 -6.48 2.16 -8.93
CA PRO A 46 -6.81 1.30 -10.05
C PRO A 46 -5.77 0.19 -10.20
N GLY A 47 -6.22 -1.05 -10.08
CA GLY A 47 -5.38 -2.23 -10.18
C GLY A 47 -4.83 -2.72 -8.83
N VAL A 48 -5.16 -2.12 -7.70
CA VAL A 48 -4.91 -2.69 -6.37
C VAL A 48 -6.05 -3.63 -5.98
N THR A 49 -5.72 -4.81 -5.46
CA THR A 49 -6.68 -5.81 -4.99
C THR A 49 -6.76 -5.86 -3.48
N SER A 50 -5.63 -5.67 -2.78
CA SER A 50 -5.59 -5.62 -1.33
C SER A 50 -4.42 -4.80 -0.81
N VAL A 51 -4.61 -4.26 0.38
CA VAL A 51 -3.63 -3.46 1.13
C VAL A 51 -3.49 -4.06 2.50
N PHE A 52 -2.27 -4.31 2.92
CA PHE A 52 -1.93 -4.84 4.23
C PHE A 52 -1.00 -3.87 4.93
N MET A 53 -1.40 -3.31 6.06
CA MET A 53 -0.61 -2.33 6.81
C MET A 53 -0.30 -2.88 8.19
N THR A 54 0.95 -2.78 8.61
CA THR A 54 1.35 -3.20 9.96
C THR A 54 2.64 -2.52 10.38
N ALA A 55 2.75 -2.18 11.67
CA ALA A 55 3.94 -1.63 12.31
C ALA A 55 4.53 -0.45 11.52
N ASP A 56 5.55 -0.66 10.69
CA ASP A 56 6.24 0.38 9.92
C ASP A 56 6.16 0.23 8.39
N PHE A 57 5.35 -0.71 7.90
CA PHE A 57 5.26 -1.02 6.47
C PHE A 57 3.86 -1.33 5.96
N VAL A 58 3.68 -1.12 4.67
CA VAL A 58 2.45 -1.35 3.91
C VAL A 58 2.74 -2.25 2.72
N THR A 59 2.04 -3.37 2.60
CA THR A 59 2.11 -4.27 1.46
C THR A 59 0.90 -4.06 0.57
N LEU A 60 1.12 -3.75 -0.69
CA LEU A 60 0.06 -3.66 -1.70
C LEU A 60 0.08 -4.93 -2.53
N THR A 61 -1.10 -5.49 -2.79
CA THR A 61 -1.30 -6.53 -3.79
C THR A 61 -2.03 -5.91 -4.97
N ARG A 62 -1.51 -6.11 -6.17
CA ARG A 62 -2.15 -5.66 -7.41
C ARG A 62 -2.81 -6.81 -8.16
N SER A 63 -3.73 -6.45 -9.04
CA SER A 63 -4.27 -7.32 -10.09
C SER A 63 -3.20 -7.59 -11.16
N PRO A 64 -3.30 -8.70 -11.92
CA PRO A 64 -2.40 -9.01 -13.03
C PRO A 64 -2.31 -7.88 -14.07
N ASP A 65 -3.43 -7.20 -14.32
CA ASP A 65 -3.58 -6.09 -15.27
C ASP A 65 -3.17 -4.71 -14.70
N GLY A 66 -2.83 -4.62 -13.41
CA GLY A 66 -2.49 -3.35 -12.76
C GLY A 66 -1.07 -2.88 -13.09
N ASP A 67 -0.86 -1.59 -13.35
CA ASP A 67 0.47 -1.06 -13.64
C ASP A 67 1.24 -0.73 -12.35
N TRP A 68 2.35 -1.44 -12.10
CA TRP A 68 3.14 -1.21 -10.88
C TRP A 68 3.79 0.18 -10.84
N ALA A 69 4.13 0.80 -11.97
CA ALA A 69 4.74 2.12 -11.97
C ALA A 69 3.73 3.17 -11.50
N ALA A 70 2.50 3.13 -12.04
CA ALA A 70 1.42 4.02 -11.62
C ALA A 70 1.00 3.79 -10.16
N ILE A 71 0.86 2.52 -9.75
CA ILE A 71 0.48 2.15 -8.38
C ILE A 71 1.58 2.58 -7.40
N ALA A 72 2.85 2.30 -7.69
CA ALA A 72 3.96 2.63 -6.82
C ALA A 72 4.13 4.15 -6.67
N ASP A 73 3.97 4.92 -7.74
CA ASP A 73 4.05 6.39 -7.70
C ASP A 73 2.91 6.98 -6.84
N SER A 74 1.67 6.52 -7.09
CA SER A 74 0.51 6.95 -6.31
C SER A 74 0.59 6.55 -4.84
N ALA A 75 0.98 5.30 -4.57
CA ALA A 75 1.13 4.78 -3.21
C ALA A 75 2.23 5.51 -2.45
N LYS A 76 3.38 5.74 -3.10
CA LYS A 76 4.48 6.50 -2.53
C LYS A 76 4.03 7.91 -2.15
N GLN A 77 3.31 8.60 -3.03
CA GLN A 77 2.78 9.93 -2.74
C GLN A 77 1.82 9.93 -1.53
N ILE A 78 0.87 9.00 -1.47
CA ILE A 78 -0.08 8.90 -0.35
C ILE A 78 0.66 8.62 0.97
N LEU A 79 1.62 7.69 0.94
CA LEU A 79 2.40 7.32 2.13
C LEU A 79 3.33 8.45 2.57
N GLU A 80 3.96 9.17 1.65
CA GLU A 80 4.80 10.33 1.97
C GLU A 80 3.97 11.52 2.46
N GLU A 81 2.77 11.75 1.95
CA GLU A 81 1.90 12.83 2.43
C GLU A 81 1.40 12.55 3.86
N ARG A 82 1.14 11.27 4.18
CA ARG A 82 0.63 10.88 5.50
C ARG A 82 1.72 10.70 6.56
N PHE A 83 2.85 10.10 6.18
CA PHE A 83 3.92 9.64 7.08
C PHE A 83 5.28 10.29 6.81
N GLY A 84 5.39 11.21 5.85
CA GLY A 84 6.59 12.03 5.62
C GLY A 84 6.72 13.16 6.62
#